data_AF-A0A072MYP9-F1
#
_entry.id   AF-A0A072MYP9-F1
#
_cell.length_a   1.000
_cell.length_b   1.000
_cell.length_c   1.000
_cell.angle_alpha   90.00
_cell.angle_beta   90.00
_cell.angle_gamma   90.00
#
_symmetry.space_group_name_H-M   'P 1'
#
loop_
_entity.id
_entity.type
_entity.pdbx_description
1 polymer ?
#
loop_
_entity_poly.entity_id
_entity_poly.type
_entity_poly.pdbx_seq_one_letter_code
_entity_poly.pdbx_strand_id
1 'polypeptide(L)'
;MQSNFQVNNGDISLNVVTYGDARKVPIVLVHGYPDNHSVWQPVATRLASKHFVITYDVRGAGESSVPEHQSDYRMSILSDDLRAVVDSVIPNRPFHLAGHDWGSIQSWESVTSGPLQKRILSYTTISGPCLDHMGYWVRNKTLNLSPAAKTELLKQLFSSWYIGFFHLPILAPAAWQGGLDKLWPHYLRRREQVSEPGPNPTQEKDGRNGVQLYRANFRTKLLRPEPRPAHCPVQLIVPTRDNYVGTHLFDGLHEWVPELYRRDLNANHWVPLSHPDRIAQWLGEFIAGVETGTMPPALQHARVRPERLGLPLTGKTAVITGAGSGIGRATALRLAEIGADLVCVDINEQAAEETAEKVRESGANAWSRKVDVGSAAAMQKLAKWVEKELGCADIVVNNAGIGMAGGVLDTTTKDWDRILKVNLWGVIHGSRLFGQQMVDAHCAGHIVNVASAAAFGPNRKLAAYSTSKAAVHMLTECLRAELAEYDIGVTSVCPGFVATGIAQNTVYAGLSEEEQAEKRDKADSLYQRHATFTPEDVAERICQSVLSNPAISLVGPEALATRFVSRFAPSVSRMIARLDITP
;
A
#
# COMPACT_ATOMS: atom_id res chain seq x y z
N MET A 1 27.11 20.50 7.81
CA MET A 1 28.42 20.07 8.35
C MET A 1 28.23 18.68 8.90
N GLN A 2 29.12 17.75 8.55
CA GLN A 2 29.14 16.39 9.09
C GLN A 2 30.27 16.33 10.12
N SER A 3 30.01 15.76 11.29
CA SER A 3 31.03 15.56 12.32
C SER A 3 31.02 14.11 12.79
N ASN A 4 32.19 13.54 13.03
CA ASN A 4 32.36 12.20 13.56
C ASN A 4 33.18 12.26 14.86
N PHE A 5 32.73 11.61 15.92
CA PHE A 5 33.40 11.54 17.22
C PHE A 5 32.95 10.30 18.02
N GLN A 6 33.66 10.02 19.10
CA GLN A 6 33.41 8.87 19.97
C GLN A 6 32.65 9.28 21.22
N VAL A 7 31.71 8.45 21.67
CA VAL A 7 30.97 8.59 22.93
C VAL A 7 31.19 7.33 23.78
N ASN A 8 31.62 7.51 25.03
CA ASN A 8 31.90 6.38 25.92
C ASN A 8 30.68 6.02 26.77
N ASN A 9 30.42 4.72 26.91
CA ASN A 9 29.50 4.14 27.88
C ASN A 9 30.21 3.01 28.65
N GLY A 10 30.81 3.36 29.80
CA GLY A 10 31.74 2.48 30.49
C GLY A 10 32.96 2.18 29.62
N ASP A 11 33.24 0.90 29.39
CA ASP A 11 34.38 0.42 28.60
C ASP A 11 34.10 0.34 27.09
N ILE A 12 32.87 0.64 26.65
CA ILE A 12 32.47 0.65 25.24
C ILE A 12 32.54 2.06 24.69
N SER A 13 33.26 2.24 23.58
CA SER A 13 33.28 3.46 22.77
C SER A 13 32.32 3.31 21.59
N LEU A 14 31.41 4.27 21.42
CA LEU A 14 30.43 4.31 20.35
C LEU A 14 30.81 5.37 19.32
N ASN A 15 30.91 4.99 18.06
CA ASN A 15 31.15 5.90 16.95
C ASN A 15 29.86 6.65 16.59
N VAL A 16 29.88 7.98 16.69
CA VAL A 16 28.71 8.85 16.48
C VAL A 16 28.98 9.83 15.35
N VAL A 17 28.06 9.85 14.39
CA VAL A 17 28.09 10.77 13.25
C VAL A 17 26.88 11.69 13.30
N THR A 18 27.12 12.99 13.13
CA THR A 18 26.08 14.02 13.15
C THR A 18 26.01 14.76 11.83
N TYR A 19 24.81 15.19 11.45
CA TYR A 19 24.54 15.95 10.23
C TYR A 19 23.65 17.15 10.52
N GLY A 20 23.97 18.30 9.93
CA GLY A 20 23.14 19.50 10.00
C GLY A 20 23.58 20.45 11.11
N ASP A 21 22.64 21.30 11.56
CA ASP A 21 22.88 22.33 12.59
C ASP A 21 22.32 21.83 13.92
N ALA A 22 23.17 21.77 14.96
CA ALA A 22 22.81 21.29 16.29
C ALA A 22 21.63 22.05 16.93
N ARG A 23 21.29 23.27 16.48
CA ARG A 23 20.15 24.04 16.99
C ARG A 23 18.80 23.55 16.49
N LYS A 24 18.76 22.75 15.42
CA LYS A 24 17.52 22.23 14.82
C LYS A 24 16.93 21.09 15.66
N VAL A 25 15.69 20.71 15.34
CA VAL A 25 14.98 19.58 15.96
C VAL A 25 15.84 18.30 15.82
N PRO A 26 16.20 17.62 16.94
CA PRO A 26 17.03 16.42 16.87
C PRO A 26 16.25 15.19 16.44
N ILE A 27 16.88 14.39 15.58
CA ILE A 27 16.44 13.03 15.24
C ILE A 27 17.61 12.07 15.37
N VAL A 28 17.40 10.95 16.06
CA VAL A 28 18.35 9.84 16.16
C VAL A 28 17.92 8.74 15.21
N LEU A 29 18.83 8.33 14.32
CA LEU A 29 18.64 7.27 13.35
C LEU A 29 19.52 6.08 13.75
N VAL A 30 18.89 4.94 14.01
CA VAL A 30 19.54 3.75 14.56
C VAL A 30 19.49 2.63 13.54
N HIS A 31 20.65 2.07 13.24
CA HIS A 31 20.78 0.84 12.46
C HIS A 31 21.66 -0.14 13.25
N GLY A 32 21.45 -1.44 13.04
CA GLY A 32 22.29 -2.48 13.61
C GLY A 32 22.74 -3.50 12.58
N TYR A 33 22.79 -4.76 12.97
CA TYR A 33 23.09 -5.88 12.07
C TYR A 33 22.21 -5.90 10.82
N PRO A 34 22.71 -6.37 9.65
CA PRO A 34 24.09 -6.82 9.40
C PRO A 34 25.06 -5.68 9.06
N ASP A 35 24.56 -4.46 9.02
CA ASP A 35 25.28 -3.27 8.56
C ASP A 35 25.62 -2.37 9.76
N ASN A 36 25.76 -1.07 9.49
CA ASN A 36 26.11 -0.07 10.49
C ASN A 36 25.41 1.27 10.18
N HIS A 37 25.79 2.34 10.87
CA HIS A 37 25.08 3.63 10.77
C HIS A 37 25.03 4.21 9.33
N SER A 38 25.96 3.82 8.46
CA SER A 38 26.10 4.35 7.10
C SER A 38 24.89 4.06 6.21
N VAL A 39 24.07 3.05 6.52
CA VAL A 39 22.80 2.78 5.83
C VAL A 39 21.86 3.99 5.85
N TRP A 40 21.93 4.79 6.91
CA TRP A 40 21.13 6.00 7.03
C TRP A 40 21.73 7.21 6.30
N GLN A 41 22.97 7.17 5.81
CA GLN A 41 23.64 8.33 5.23
C GLN A 41 22.82 9.02 4.11
N PRO A 42 22.21 8.30 3.14
CA PRO A 42 21.38 8.94 2.11
C PRO A 42 20.17 9.70 2.68
N VAL A 43 19.51 9.14 3.71
CA VAL A 43 18.36 9.76 4.39
C VAL A 43 18.81 10.92 5.27
N ALA A 44 19.87 10.73 6.06
CA ALA A 44 20.44 11.71 6.97
C ALA A 44 20.84 12.99 6.23
N THR A 45 21.44 12.85 5.05
CA THR A 45 21.83 13.98 4.20
C THR A 45 20.62 14.82 3.77
N ARG A 46 19.50 14.18 3.43
CA ARG A 46 18.25 14.86 3.04
C ARG A 46 17.60 15.58 4.22
N LEU A 47 17.59 14.93 5.38
CA LEU A 47 17.01 15.48 6.62
C LEU A 47 17.82 16.63 7.21
N ALA A 48 19.15 16.65 7.04
CA ALA A 48 20.07 17.64 7.62
C ALA A 48 19.75 19.11 7.26
N SER A 49 19.02 19.32 6.17
CA SER A 49 18.51 20.64 5.78
C SER A 49 17.52 21.23 6.79
N LYS A 50 16.74 20.38 7.48
CA LYS A 50 15.66 20.79 8.41
C LYS A 50 15.85 20.29 9.85
N HIS A 51 16.63 19.22 10.04
CA HIS A 51 16.82 18.57 11.33
C HIS A 51 18.30 18.51 11.71
N PHE A 52 18.54 18.28 13.00
CA PHE A 52 19.84 17.83 13.49
C PHE A 52 19.82 16.30 13.56
N VAL A 53 20.51 15.65 12.63
CA VAL A 53 20.48 14.18 12.51
C VAL A 53 21.66 13.58 13.23
N ILE A 54 21.39 12.59 14.07
CA ILE A 54 22.38 11.83 14.84
C ILE A 54 22.27 10.37 14.42
N THR A 55 23.36 9.79 13.98
CA THR A 55 23.49 8.35 13.70
C THR A 55 24.63 7.82 14.53
N TYR A 56 24.58 6.57 14.96
CA TYR A 56 25.72 5.96 15.64
C TYR A 56 25.82 4.48 15.31
N ASP A 57 27.05 3.97 15.37
CA ASP A 57 27.31 2.55 15.27
C ASP A 57 26.97 1.89 16.61
N VAL A 58 26.08 0.91 16.57
CA VAL A 58 25.77 0.10 17.76
C VAL A 58 27.00 -0.71 18.17
N ARG A 59 27.10 -1.08 19.45
CA ARG A 59 28.17 -1.95 19.94
C ARG A 59 28.36 -3.17 19.03
N GLY A 60 29.61 -3.47 18.68
CA GLY A 60 29.96 -4.58 17.79
C GLY A 60 29.81 -4.32 16.29
N ALA A 61 29.33 -3.14 15.88
CA ALA A 61 29.21 -2.72 14.48
C ALA A 61 30.09 -1.51 14.15
N GLY A 62 30.48 -1.37 12.89
CA GLY A 62 31.23 -0.24 12.37
C GLY A 62 32.50 0.04 13.17
N GLU A 63 32.66 1.31 13.57
CA GLU A 63 33.83 1.77 14.34
C GLU A 63 33.57 1.80 15.86
N SER A 64 32.47 1.21 16.33
CA SER A 64 32.20 1.05 17.76
C SER A 64 32.93 -0.16 18.35
N SER A 65 33.24 -0.09 19.64
CA SER A 65 33.88 -1.20 20.35
C SER A 65 33.05 -2.48 20.27
N VAL A 66 33.74 -3.62 20.23
CA VAL A 66 33.13 -4.95 20.20
C VAL A 66 33.09 -5.50 21.63
N PRO A 67 31.90 -5.76 22.20
CA PRO A 67 31.79 -6.39 23.51
C PRO A 67 32.42 -7.78 23.57
N GLU A 68 33.01 -8.12 24.71
CA GLU A 68 33.64 -9.43 24.95
C GLU A 68 32.62 -10.55 25.19
N HIS A 69 31.49 -10.24 25.85
CA HIS A 69 30.50 -11.23 26.22
C HIS A 69 29.17 -11.05 25.49
N GLN A 70 28.51 -12.17 25.18
CA GLN A 70 27.17 -12.17 24.60
C GLN A 70 26.15 -11.43 25.48
N SER A 71 26.29 -11.49 26.81
CA SER A 71 25.41 -10.76 27.74
C SER A 71 25.41 -9.25 27.54
N ASP A 72 26.45 -8.72 26.93
CA ASP A 72 26.65 -7.29 26.74
C ASP A 72 25.85 -6.76 25.55
N TYR A 73 25.22 -7.64 24.78
CA TYR A 73 24.30 -7.31 23.69
C TYR A 73 22.83 -7.28 24.13
N ARG A 74 22.54 -7.36 25.44
CA ARG A 74 21.16 -7.32 25.96
C ARG A 74 20.48 -5.99 25.62
N MET A 75 19.18 -6.04 25.29
CA MET A 75 18.35 -4.87 24.95
C MET A 75 18.51 -3.70 25.94
N SER A 76 18.54 -3.98 27.25
CA SER A 76 18.69 -2.96 28.29
C SER A 76 20.00 -2.16 28.14
N ILE A 77 21.08 -2.84 27.74
CA ILE A 77 22.39 -2.22 27.57
C ILE A 77 22.44 -1.43 26.26
N LEU A 78 21.79 -1.92 25.19
CA LEU A 78 21.63 -1.16 23.94
C LEU A 78 20.81 0.12 24.15
N SER A 79 19.82 0.08 25.04
CA SER A 79 19.06 1.27 25.47
C SER A 79 19.94 2.25 26.27
N ASP A 80 20.84 1.75 27.11
CA ASP A 80 21.83 2.58 27.81
C ASP A 80 22.84 3.24 26.86
N ASP A 81 23.22 2.57 25.77
CA ASP A 81 24.05 3.15 24.71
C ASP A 81 23.36 4.32 24.02
N LEU A 82 22.09 4.14 23.63
CA LEU A 82 21.30 5.24 23.06
C LEU A 82 21.25 6.42 24.03
N ARG A 83 21.05 6.16 25.33
CA ARG A 83 21.10 7.19 26.36
C ARG A 83 22.44 7.91 26.39
N ALA A 84 23.56 7.19 26.42
CA ALA A 84 24.89 7.78 26.45
C ALA A 84 25.15 8.70 25.25
N VAL A 85 24.71 8.28 24.05
CA VAL A 85 24.78 9.10 22.83
C VAL A 85 23.96 10.38 22.98
N VAL A 86 22.67 10.30 23.36
CA VAL A 86 21.83 11.51 23.43
C VAL A 86 22.17 12.43 24.61
N ASP A 87 22.72 11.90 25.70
CA ASP A 87 23.22 12.70 26.82
C ASP A 87 24.48 13.49 26.42
N SER A 88 25.33 12.89 25.59
CA SER A 88 26.56 13.53 25.11
C SER A 88 26.28 14.57 24.01
N VAL A 89 25.38 14.26 23.08
CA VAL A 89 25.21 15.04 21.85
C VAL A 89 24.10 16.10 21.96
N ILE A 90 23.03 15.80 22.68
CA ILE A 90 21.85 16.67 22.83
C ILE A 90 21.37 16.72 24.29
N PRO A 91 22.23 17.11 25.24
CA PRO A 91 21.94 17.01 26.66
C PRO A 91 20.60 17.66 27.02
N ASN A 92 19.75 16.91 27.75
CA ASN A 92 18.42 17.31 28.22
C ASN A 92 17.40 17.71 27.15
N ARG A 93 17.72 17.58 25.86
CA ARG A 93 16.77 17.90 24.78
C ARG A 93 15.92 16.70 24.41
N PRO A 94 14.62 16.89 24.15
CA PRO A 94 13.80 15.87 23.52
C PRO A 94 14.22 15.66 22.06
N PHE A 95 13.89 14.50 21.50
CA PHE A 95 14.28 14.09 20.16
C PHE A 95 13.27 13.10 19.56
N HIS A 96 13.33 12.96 18.24
CA HIS A 96 12.63 11.92 17.51
C HIS A 96 13.55 10.73 17.23
N LEU A 97 12.99 9.52 17.22
CA LEU A 97 13.76 8.30 17.01
C LEU A 97 13.27 7.60 15.73
N ALA A 98 14.19 7.09 14.92
CA ALA A 98 13.84 6.16 13.86
C ALA A 98 14.83 4.99 13.81
N GLY A 99 14.30 3.79 13.64
CA GLY A 99 15.09 2.57 13.57
C GLY A 99 14.79 1.80 12.28
N HIS A 100 15.82 1.11 11.77
CA HIS A 100 15.70 0.13 10.70
C HIS A 100 16.31 -1.19 11.14
N ASP A 101 15.67 -2.31 10.79
CA ASP A 101 16.08 -3.68 11.16
C ASP A 101 16.40 -3.79 12.66
N TRP A 102 17.58 -4.26 13.06
CA TRP A 102 17.99 -4.34 14.45
C TRP A 102 18.01 -3.00 15.18
N GLY A 103 18.27 -1.92 14.46
CA GLY A 103 18.15 -0.58 15.01
C GLY A 103 16.71 -0.27 15.43
N SER A 104 15.73 -0.79 14.70
CA SER A 104 14.32 -0.74 15.09
C SER A 104 14.00 -1.69 16.24
N ILE A 105 14.45 -2.94 16.16
CA ILE A 105 14.20 -3.97 17.20
C ILE A 105 14.69 -3.48 18.57
N GLN A 106 15.91 -2.95 18.65
CA GLN A 106 16.48 -2.50 19.92
C GLN A 106 15.86 -1.20 20.43
N SER A 107 15.45 -0.30 19.52
CA SER A 107 14.86 0.99 19.88
C SER A 107 13.52 0.81 20.60
N TRP A 108 12.80 -0.28 20.35
CA TRP A 108 11.59 -0.63 21.12
C TRP A 108 11.83 -0.71 22.63
N GLU A 109 13.03 -1.09 23.10
CA GLU A 109 13.32 -1.12 24.53
C GLU A 109 13.24 0.28 25.14
N SER A 110 13.81 1.30 24.48
CA SER A 110 13.75 2.70 24.91
C SER A 110 12.38 3.35 24.69
N VAL A 111 11.65 2.93 23.65
CA VAL A 111 10.30 3.41 23.32
C VAL A 111 9.23 2.85 24.27
N THR A 112 9.52 1.78 25.00
CA THR A 112 8.52 1.13 25.88
C THR A 112 8.94 1.14 27.34
N SER A 113 10.22 1.41 27.64
CA SER A 113 10.77 1.36 28.98
C SER A 113 11.99 2.28 29.15
N GLY A 114 12.41 2.47 30.40
CA GLY A 114 13.70 3.08 30.69
C GLY A 114 13.69 4.61 30.80
N PRO A 115 14.88 5.21 30.96
CA PRO A 115 15.02 6.61 31.35
C PRO A 115 14.70 7.63 30.24
N LEU A 116 14.60 7.19 28.98
CA LEU A 116 14.40 8.05 27.82
C LEU A 116 12.93 8.36 27.52
N GLN A 117 11.97 7.80 28.27
CA GLN A 117 10.54 7.93 28.00
C GLN A 117 10.04 9.39 27.91
N LYS A 118 10.68 10.31 28.63
CA LYS A 118 10.28 11.74 28.60
C LYS A 118 10.99 12.54 27.52
N ARG A 119 11.94 11.93 26.81
CA ARG A 119 12.77 12.58 25.79
C ARG A 119 12.46 12.11 24.38
N ILE A 120 11.92 10.92 24.19
CA ILE A 120 11.52 10.43 22.85
C ILE A 120 10.12 10.96 22.53
N LEU A 121 10.03 11.92 21.60
CA LEU A 121 8.76 12.54 21.22
C LEU A 121 7.94 11.69 20.25
N SER A 122 8.61 10.96 19.37
CA SER A 122 7.97 9.98 18.49
C SER A 122 8.97 8.95 17.99
N TYR A 123 8.44 7.85 17.48
CA TYR A 123 9.25 6.74 16.98
C TYR A 123 8.81 6.30 15.57
N THR A 124 9.76 6.15 14.65
CA THR A 124 9.52 5.48 13.36
C THR A 124 10.21 4.12 13.33
N THR A 125 9.44 3.06 13.14
CA THR A 125 9.91 1.67 13.03
C THR A 125 9.84 1.22 11.58
N ILE A 126 10.94 0.66 11.07
CA ILE A 126 11.04 0.11 9.71
C ILE A 126 11.64 -1.29 9.81
N SER A 127 10.92 -2.31 9.34
CA SER A 127 11.39 -3.70 9.26
C SER A 127 12.05 -4.26 10.53
N GLY A 128 11.56 -3.87 11.72
CA GLY A 128 12.08 -4.41 12.99
C GLY A 128 11.04 -4.35 14.10
N PRO A 129 10.32 -5.46 14.37
CA PRO A 129 9.28 -5.52 15.40
C PRO A 129 9.86 -5.52 16.83
N CYS A 130 9.01 -5.25 17.82
CA CYS A 130 9.35 -5.49 19.22
C CYS A 130 9.35 -7.00 19.52
N LEU A 131 10.45 -7.52 20.07
CA LEU A 131 10.56 -8.97 20.37
C LEU A 131 9.56 -9.43 21.45
N ASP A 132 9.21 -8.57 22.41
CA ASP A 132 8.20 -8.88 23.42
C ASP A 132 6.79 -8.99 22.79
N HIS A 133 6.43 -8.07 21.89
CA HIS A 133 5.16 -8.13 21.16
C HIS A 133 5.09 -9.38 20.30
N MET A 134 6.18 -9.75 19.62
CA MET A 134 6.28 -11.02 18.90
C MET A 134 6.08 -12.22 19.83
N GLY A 135 6.67 -12.20 21.03
CA GLY A 135 6.49 -13.25 22.03
C GLY A 135 5.01 -13.43 22.42
N TYR A 136 4.29 -12.33 22.65
CA TYR A 136 2.84 -12.36 22.87
C TYR A 136 2.07 -12.86 21.65
N TRP A 137 2.43 -12.41 20.45
CA TRP A 137 1.80 -12.86 19.21
C TRP A 137 1.95 -14.37 19.00
N VAL A 138 3.17 -14.91 19.16
CA VAL A 138 3.45 -16.35 19.07
C VAL A 138 2.65 -17.13 20.11
N ARG A 139 2.63 -16.66 21.36
CA ARG A 139 1.83 -17.29 22.43
C ARG A 139 0.34 -17.29 22.11
N ASN A 140 -0.20 -16.18 21.60
CA ASN A 140 -1.62 -16.08 21.24
C ASN A 140 -1.98 -16.99 20.05
N LYS A 141 -1.12 -17.07 19.03
CA LYS A 141 -1.34 -17.91 17.85
C LYS A 141 -1.15 -19.41 18.13
N THR A 142 -0.21 -19.79 19.00
CA THR A 142 -0.04 -21.21 19.40
C THR A 142 -1.20 -21.73 20.23
N LEU A 143 -1.83 -20.87 21.03
CA LEU A 143 -3.06 -21.19 21.76
C LEU A 143 -4.30 -21.21 20.86
N ASN A 144 -4.26 -20.51 19.72
CA ASN A 144 -5.35 -20.47 18.74
C ASN A 144 -5.24 -21.62 17.73
N LEU A 145 -6.14 -22.61 17.84
CA LEU A 145 -6.10 -23.85 17.04
C LEU A 145 -6.54 -23.69 15.57
N SER A 146 -6.86 -22.47 15.10
CA SER A 146 -7.37 -22.26 13.74
C SER A 146 -6.31 -22.59 12.66
N PRO A 147 -6.72 -23.15 11.50
CA PRO A 147 -5.81 -23.47 10.39
C PRO A 147 -5.05 -22.26 9.85
N ALA A 148 -5.71 -21.09 9.76
CA ALA A 148 -5.09 -19.85 9.27
C ALA A 148 -3.94 -19.38 10.18
N ALA A 149 -4.15 -19.42 11.51
CA ALA A 149 -3.12 -19.07 12.48
C ALA A 149 -1.88 -19.98 12.38
N LYS A 150 -2.08 -21.28 12.13
CA LYS A 150 -0.98 -22.23 11.90
C LYS A 150 -0.24 -21.95 10.59
N THR A 151 -0.95 -21.56 9.53
CA THR A 151 -0.32 -21.19 8.24
C THR A 151 0.53 -19.92 8.35
N GLU A 152 0.07 -18.91 9.09
CA GLU A 152 0.84 -17.69 9.36
C GLU A 152 2.10 -17.99 10.18
N LEU A 153 1.98 -18.77 11.26
CA LEU A 153 3.12 -19.19 12.07
C LEU A 153 4.15 -19.97 11.24
N LEU A 154 3.71 -20.87 10.36
CA LEU A 154 4.58 -21.59 9.44
C LEU A 154 5.27 -20.66 8.44
N LYS A 155 4.54 -19.73 7.80
CA LYS A 155 5.11 -18.71 6.91
C LYS A 155 6.18 -17.88 7.62
N GLN A 156 5.97 -17.54 8.90
CA GLN A 156 6.96 -16.84 9.70
C GLN A 156 8.21 -17.69 9.99
N LEU A 157 8.04 -18.96 10.36
CA LEU A 157 9.18 -19.88 10.58
C LEU A 157 10.01 -20.09 9.30
N PHE A 158 9.35 -20.12 8.14
CA PHE A 158 10.02 -20.22 6.84
C PHE A 158 10.76 -18.93 6.45
N SER A 159 10.15 -17.75 6.62
CA SER A 159 10.84 -16.47 6.37
C SER A 159 11.98 -16.22 7.36
N SER A 160 11.85 -16.70 8.60
CA SER A 160 12.85 -16.61 9.67
C SER A 160 13.85 -17.77 9.73
N TRP A 161 14.01 -18.56 8.66
CA TRP A 161 14.95 -19.68 8.65
C TRP A 161 16.38 -19.24 9.02
N TYR A 162 16.74 -18.01 8.64
CA TYR A 162 18.02 -17.39 8.97
C TYR A 162 18.19 -17.15 10.47
N ILE A 163 17.11 -16.92 11.24
CA ILE A 163 17.15 -16.77 12.70
C ILE A 163 17.60 -18.10 13.33
N GLY A 164 17.00 -19.22 12.90
CA GLY A 164 17.41 -20.56 13.31
C GLY A 164 18.86 -20.87 12.91
N PHE A 165 19.27 -20.46 11.71
CA PHE A 165 20.65 -20.57 11.22
C PHE A 165 21.65 -19.75 12.06
N PHE A 166 21.32 -18.52 12.46
CA PHE A 166 22.18 -17.66 13.29
C PHE A 166 22.31 -18.13 14.75
N HIS A 167 21.40 -18.99 15.21
CA HIS A 167 21.54 -19.70 16.48
C HIS A 167 22.50 -20.90 16.44
N LEU A 168 22.96 -21.35 15.26
CA LEU A 168 23.94 -22.44 15.15
C LEU A 168 25.35 -21.93 15.49
N PRO A 169 26.06 -22.53 16.48
CA PRO A 169 27.28 -21.96 17.07
C PRO A 169 28.44 -21.82 16.09
N ILE A 170 28.56 -22.72 15.11
CA ILE A 170 29.72 -22.82 14.19
C ILE A 170 29.38 -22.37 12.77
N LEU A 171 28.21 -22.73 12.24
CA LEU A 171 27.85 -22.55 10.82
C LEU A 171 27.61 -21.10 10.41
N ALA A 172 27.01 -20.28 11.28
CA ALA A 172 26.71 -18.88 10.96
C ALA A 172 27.97 -17.98 10.92
N PRO A 173 28.86 -18.00 11.94
CA PRO A 173 30.14 -17.28 11.85
C PRO A 173 31.05 -17.80 10.72
N ALA A 174 31.06 -19.12 10.50
CA ALA A 174 31.86 -19.72 9.43
C ALA A 174 31.36 -19.36 8.02
N ALA A 175 30.05 -19.13 7.82
CA ALA A 175 29.51 -18.66 6.55
C ALA A 175 29.97 -17.23 6.22
N TRP A 176 29.97 -16.32 7.20
CA TRP A 176 30.52 -14.97 7.05
C TRP A 176 32.04 -14.99 6.79
N GLN A 177 32.79 -15.85 7.50
CA GLN A 177 34.23 -16.06 7.26
C GLN A 177 34.55 -16.81 5.94
N GLY A 178 33.57 -17.50 5.36
CA GLY A 178 33.70 -18.33 4.16
C GLY A 178 33.42 -17.62 2.84
N GLY A 179 33.28 -16.28 2.84
CA GLY A 179 33.08 -15.48 1.62
C GLY A 179 31.66 -14.94 1.40
N LEU A 180 30.76 -15.06 2.39
CA LEU A 180 29.41 -14.48 2.32
C LEU A 180 29.47 -12.94 2.32
N ASP A 181 30.46 -12.33 2.98
CA ASP A 181 30.77 -10.89 2.94
C ASP A 181 31.02 -10.38 1.52
N LYS A 182 31.81 -11.11 0.71
CA LYS A 182 32.13 -10.76 -0.69
C LYS A 182 30.95 -10.99 -1.62
N LEU A 183 30.07 -11.93 -1.29
CA LEU A 183 28.84 -12.21 -2.02
C LEU A 183 27.68 -11.28 -1.60
N TRP A 184 27.74 -10.65 -0.43
CA TRP A 184 26.67 -9.83 0.13
C TRP A 184 26.30 -8.62 -0.76
N PRO A 185 27.25 -7.81 -1.28
CA PRO A 185 26.91 -6.76 -2.23
C PRO A 185 26.31 -7.28 -3.55
N HIS A 186 26.68 -8.49 -3.98
CA HIS A 186 26.07 -9.12 -5.16
C HIS A 186 24.66 -9.62 -4.86
N TYR A 187 24.44 -10.17 -3.67
CA TYR A 187 23.14 -10.59 -3.17
C TYR A 187 22.19 -9.39 -3.05
N LEU A 188 22.60 -8.30 -2.38
CA LEU A 188 21.81 -7.06 -2.25
C LEU A 188 21.43 -6.49 -3.62
N ARG A 189 22.36 -6.45 -4.58
CA ARG A 189 22.05 -6.00 -5.95
C ARG A 189 21.04 -6.90 -6.67
N ARG A 190 21.13 -8.22 -6.50
CA ARG A 190 20.32 -9.18 -7.26
C ARG A 190 18.94 -9.44 -6.65
N ARG A 191 18.85 -9.48 -5.32
CA ARG A 191 17.62 -9.80 -4.58
C ARG A 191 16.89 -8.58 -4.05
N GLU A 192 17.64 -7.58 -3.58
CA GLU A 192 17.09 -6.39 -2.93
C GLU A 192 17.08 -5.17 -3.87
N GLN A 193 17.75 -5.27 -5.02
CA GLN A 193 17.92 -4.19 -6.02
C GLN A 193 18.59 -2.94 -5.44
N VAL A 194 19.46 -3.12 -4.43
CA VAL A 194 20.14 -2.02 -3.74
C VAL A 194 21.64 -2.06 -4.02
N SER A 195 22.24 -0.88 -4.14
CA SER A 195 23.69 -0.69 -4.07
C SER A 195 24.02 0.24 -2.91
N GLU A 196 24.94 -0.18 -2.05
CA GLU A 196 25.44 0.67 -0.96
C GLU A 196 26.22 1.88 -1.53
N PRO A 197 26.30 3.01 -0.79
CA PRO A 197 27.04 4.20 -1.22
C PRO A 197 28.53 3.96 -1.45
N GLY A 198 29.07 2.89 -0.86
CA GLY A 198 30.43 2.38 -1.01
C GLY A 198 30.56 1.01 -0.35
N PRO A 199 31.64 0.26 -0.59
CA PRO A 199 31.87 -1.01 0.10
C PRO A 199 31.99 -0.78 1.61
N ASN A 200 31.16 -1.46 2.41
CA ASN A 200 31.27 -1.43 3.87
C ASN A 200 32.55 -2.19 4.32
N PRO A 201 33.60 -1.49 4.79
CA PRO A 201 34.87 -2.13 5.13
C PRO A 201 34.77 -3.05 6.35
N THR A 202 33.71 -2.91 7.16
CA THR A 202 33.48 -3.71 8.37
C THR A 202 32.42 -4.80 8.20
N GLN A 203 31.84 -4.98 7.01
CA GLN A 203 30.68 -5.89 6.78
C GLN A 203 30.88 -7.30 7.36
N GLU A 204 32.05 -7.92 7.17
CA GLU A 204 32.34 -9.26 7.71
C GLU A 204 32.32 -9.27 9.25
N LYS A 205 32.90 -8.23 9.87
CA LYS A 205 32.95 -8.08 11.33
C LYS A 205 31.56 -7.76 11.88
N ASP A 206 30.83 -6.84 11.24
CA ASP A 206 29.48 -6.42 11.62
C ASP A 206 28.53 -7.61 11.60
N GLY A 207 28.57 -8.40 10.52
CA GLY A 207 27.82 -9.64 10.38
C GLY A 207 28.18 -10.67 11.47
N ARG A 208 29.46 -10.92 11.71
CA ARG A 208 29.87 -11.92 12.72
C ARG A 208 29.48 -11.50 14.14
N ASN A 209 29.72 -10.25 14.51
CA ASN A 209 29.48 -9.75 15.86
C ASN A 209 27.98 -9.58 16.13
N GLY A 210 27.23 -9.05 15.16
CA GLY A 210 25.81 -8.80 15.28
C GLY A 210 24.95 -10.07 15.47
N VAL A 211 25.46 -11.26 15.13
CA VAL A 211 24.82 -12.54 15.52
C VAL A 211 24.60 -12.63 17.03
N GLN A 212 25.44 -11.98 17.85
CA GLN A 212 25.26 -11.97 19.30
C GLN A 212 23.99 -11.22 19.74
N LEU A 213 23.51 -10.25 18.95
CA LEU A 213 22.22 -9.57 19.21
C LEU A 213 21.06 -10.57 19.24
N TYR A 214 21.03 -11.50 18.27
CA TYR A 214 20.03 -12.58 18.25
C TYR A 214 20.17 -13.48 19.47
N ARG A 215 21.39 -13.99 19.71
CA ARG A 215 21.65 -14.98 20.76
C ARG A 215 21.35 -14.43 22.15
N ALA A 216 21.66 -13.15 22.40
CA ALA A 216 21.44 -12.51 23.69
C ALA A 216 19.95 -12.27 24.02
N ASN A 217 19.12 -12.01 23.00
CA ASN A 217 17.78 -11.44 23.22
C ASN A 217 16.61 -12.33 22.77
N PHE A 218 16.68 -12.96 21.60
CA PHE A 218 15.51 -13.60 20.97
C PHE A 218 14.87 -14.67 21.86
N ARG A 219 15.67 -15.62 22.37
CA ARG A 219 15.15 -16.72 23.19
C ARG A 219 14.45 -16.22 24.45
N THR A 220 15.06 -15.25 25.13
CA THR A 220 14.53 -14.74 26.40
C THR A 220 13.24 -13.96 26.17
N LYS A 221 13.24 -13.02 25.21
CA LYS A 221 12.10 -12.15 24.93
C LYS A 221 10.90 -12.91 24.34
N LEU A 222 11.13 -13.94 23.53
CA LEU A 222 10.05 -14.77 22.99
C LEU A 222 9.46 -15.73 24.03
N LEU A 223 10.27 -16.32 24.91
CA LEU A 223 9.78 -17.27 25.93
C LEU A 223 9.16 -16.59 27.14
N ARG A 224 9.63 -15.39 27.49
CA ARG A 224 9.18 -14.61 28.65
C ARG A 224 8.93 -13.16 28.24
N PRO A 225 7.93 -12.90 27.38
CA PRO A 225 7.62 -11.55 26.95
C PRO A 225 7.06 -10.71 28.11
N GLU A 226 7.41 -9.44 28.12
CA GLU A 226 6.93 -8.44 29.09
C GLU A 226 5.97 -7.44 28.43
N PRO A 227 4.98 -6.86 29.14
CA PRO A 227 4.13 -5.83 28.58
C PRO A 227 4.94 -4.60 28.19
N ARG A 228 4.92 -4.23 26.90
CA ARG A 228 5.73 -3.13 26.33
C ARG A 228 4.87 -2.08 25.61
N PRO A 229 4.02 -1.31 26.31
CA PRO A 229 3.29 -0.22 25.68
C PRO A 229 4.23 0.93 25.26
N ALA A 230 4.03 1.49 24.08
CA ALA A 230 4.75 2.67 23.63
C ALA A 230 4.26 3.92 24.38
N HIS A 231 5.17 4.77 24.81
CA HIS A 231 4.83 6.02 25.51
C HIS A 231 4.66 7.23 24.58
N CYS A 232 4.93 7.07 23.28
CA CYS A 232 4.88 8.13 22.27
C CYS A 232 4.20 7.64 20.98
N PRO A 233 3.76 8.55 20.08
CA PRO A 233 3.24 8.17 18.78
C PRO A 233 4.26 7.38 17.95
N VAL A 234 3.79 6.37 17.22
CA VAL A 234 4.63 5.52 16.37
C VAL A 234 4.18 5.56 14.91
N GLN A 235 5.14 5.78 14.01
CA GLN A 235 4.99 5.55 12.58
C GLN A 235 5.61 4.20 12.22
N LEU A 236 4.81 3.31 11.67
CA LEU A 236 5.24 2.05 11.09
C LEU A 236 5.35 2.19 9.58
N ILE A 237 6.56 1.97 9.05
CA ILE A 237 6.80 1.85 7.61
C ILE A 237 7.02 0.38 7.28
N VAL A 238 6.21 -0.17 6.37
CA VAL A 238 6.23 -1.59 6.00
C VAL A 238 6.64 -1.74 4.53
N PRO A 239 7.85 -2.21 4.23
CA PRO A 239 8.20 -2.63 2.88
C PRO A 239 7.43 -3.93 2.54
N THR A 240 6.57 -3.89 1.54
CA THR A 240 5.64 -5.00 1.26
C THR A 240 6.29 -6.19 0.55
N ARG A 241 7.50 -6.02 0.00
CA ARG A 241 8.31 -7.08 -0.60
C ARG A 241 9.51 -7.46 0.30
N ASP A 242 9.43 -7.17 1.59
CA ASP A 242 10.45 -7.55 2.56
C ASP A 242 10.59 -9.08 2.64
N ASN A 243 11.79 -9.58 2.30
CA ASN A 243 12.10 -11.01 2.29
C ASN A 243 12.38 -11.59 3.69
N TYR A 244 12.50 -10.74 4.72
CA TYR A 244 12.99 -11.09 6.05
C TYR A 244 11.95 -10.87 7.14
N VAL A 245 11.19 -9.77 7.04
CA VAL A 245 10.22 -9.34 8.04
C VAL A 245 8.85 -9.25 7.38
N GLY A 246 8.04 -10.29 7.55
CA GLY A 246 6.69 -10.33 6.99
C GLY A 246 5.76 -9.26 7.58
N THR A 247 4.88 -8.71 6.76
CA THR A 247 3.88 -7.68 7.13
C THR A 247 3.04 -8.04 8.36
N HIS A 248 2.72 -9.33 8.50
CA HIS A 248 1.89 -9.88 9.59
C HIS A 248 2.56 -9.82 10.99
N LEU A 249 3.87 -9.61 11.07
CA LEU A 249 4.56 -9.42 12.36
C LEU A 249 4.14 -8.14 13.09
N PHE A 250 3.56 -7.19 12.34
CA PHE A 250 3.04 -5.95 12.89
C PHE A 250 1.53 -6.02 13.16
N ASP A 251 0.90 -7.16 12.90
CA ASP A 251 -0.50 -7.38 13.25
C ASP A 251 -0.64 -7.36 14.77
N GLY A 252 -1.58 -6.55 15.27
CA GLY A 252 -1.75 -6.35 16.71
C GLY A 252 -0.88 -5.23 17.31
N LEU A 253 -0.02 -4.56 16.55
CA LEU A 253 0.83 -3.47 17.08
C LEU A 253 0.01 -2.34 17.72
N HIS A 254 -1.20 -2.09 17.22
CA HIS A 254 -2.16 -1.13 17.77
C HIS A 254 -2.57 -1.39 19.24
N GLU A 255 -2.43 -2.62 19.73
CA GLU A 255 -2.68 -2.97 21.14
C GLU A 255 -1.63 -2.36 22.07
N TRP A 256 -0.41 -2.14 21.54
CA TRP A 256 0.74 -1.63 22.28
C TRP A 256 1.00 -0.14 22.00
N VAL A 257 0.45 0.37 20.91
CA VAL A 257 0.67 1.73 20.42
C VAL A 257 -0.67 2.44 20.24
N PRO A 258 -1.09 3.29 21.21
CA PRO A 258 -2.36 4.02 21.12
C PRO A 258 -2.45 4.97 19.92
N GLU A 259 -1.32 5.54 19.51
CA GLU A 259 -1.20 6.44 18.35
C GLU A 259 -0.29 5.83 17.28
N LEU A 260 -0.85 4.89 16.53
CA LEU A 260 -0.15 4.17 15.46
C LEU A 260 -0.54 4.70 14.08
N TYR A 261 0.47 5.00 13.27
CA TYR A 261 0.33 5.39 11.87
C TYR A 261 1.04 4.35 11.00
N ARG A 262 0.39 3.82 9.98
CA ARG A 262 0.96 2.78 9.10
C ARG A 262 1.05 3.28 7.67
N ARG A 263 2.24 3.15 7.07
CA ARG A 263 2.52 3.45 5.67
C ARG A 263 3.20 2.26 5.02
N ASP A 264 2.58 1.70 4.01
CA ASP A 264 3.11 0.57 3.26
C ASP A 264 3.87 1.10 2.02
N LEU A 265 5.00 0.47 1.70
CA LEU A 265 5.86 0.83 0.57
C LEU A 265 6.15 -0.40 -0.27
N ASN A 266 5.88 -0.35 -1.57
CA ASN A 266 6.21 -1.42 -2.52
C ASN A 266 7.71 -1.47 -2.81
N ALA A 267 8.46 -1.96 -1.83
CA ALA A 267 9.91 -2.05 -1.84
C ALA A 267 10.37 -3.29 -1.06
N ASN A 268 11.62 -3.68 -1.30
CA ASN A 268 12.30 -4.71 -0.53
C ASN A 268 12.83 -4.13 0.80
N HIS A 269 13.66 -4.85 1.52
CA HIS A 269 13.97 -4.58 2.94
C HIS A 269 14.72 -3.25 3.16
N TRP A 270 15.82 -2.99 2.43
CA TRP A 270 16.69 -1.81 2.63
C TRP A 270 16.11 -0.52 2.02
N VAL A 271 14.97 -0.06 2.53
CA VAL A 271 14.32 1.19 2.11
C VAL A 271 15.10 2.47 2.43
N PRO A 272 15.96 2.57 3.47
CA PRO A 272 16.81 3.74 3.64
C PRO A 272 17.82 3.95 2.50
N LEU A 273 18.20 2.87 1.80
CA LEU A 273 19.13 2.92 0.66
C LEU A 273 18.42 3.01 -0.69
N SER A 274 17.36 2.21 -0.88
CA SER A 274 16.63 2.16 -2.16
C SER A 274 15.68 3.33 -2.35
N HIS A 275 15.06 3.84 -1.29
CA HIS A 275 14.05 4.90 -1.34
C HIS A 275 14.33 6.07 -0.36
N PRO A 276 15.55 6.63 -0.34
CA PRO A 276 15.95 7.59 0.68
C PRO A 276 15.14 8.90 0.67
N ASP A 277 14.71 9.35 -0.50
CA ASP A 277 13.84 10.53 -0.65
C ASP A 277 12.48 10.31 0.03
N ARG A 278 11.86 9.15 -0.21
CA ARG A 278 10.56 8.79 0.37
C ARG A 278 10.66 8.64 1.89
N ILE A 279 11.69 7.94 2.38
CA ILE A 279 11.90 7.75 3.82
C ILE A 279 12.18 9.09 4.51
N ALA A 280 13.05 9.94 3.95
CA ALA A 280 13.30 11.27 4.49
C ALA A 280 12.03 12.15 4.51
N GLN A 281 11.21 12.08 3.46
CA GLN A 281 9.93 12.79 3.41
C GLN A 281 9.00 12.33 4.53
N TRP A 282 8.74 11.02 4.67
CA TRP A 282 7.83 10.50 5.69
C TRP A 282 8.31 10.72 7.11
N LEU A 283 9.63 10.65 7.36
CA LEU A 283 10.20 11.03 8.66
C LEU A 283 9.95 12.52 8.94
N GLY A 284 10.22 13.40 7.98
CA GLY A 284 10.01 14.83 8.14
C GLY A 284 8.53 15.22 8.36
N GLU A 285 7.61 14.59 7.64
CA GLU A 285 6.16 14.79 7.81
C GLU A 285 5.68 14.36 9.21
N PHE A 286 6.13 13.20 9.68
CA PHE A 286 5.73 12.70 10.99
C PHE A 286 6.30 13.56 12.12
N ILE A 287 7.57 13.95 12.03
CA ILE A 287 8.21 14.86 12.99
C ILE A 287 7.46 16.19 13.04
N ALA A 288 7.20 16.80 11.89
CA ALA A 288 6.46 18.06 11.83
C ALA A 288 5.04 17.92 12.40
N GLY A 289 4.36 16.80 12.15
CA GLY A 289 3.03 16.54 12.71
C GLY A 289 3.02 16.44 14.23
N VAL A 290 4.02 15.77 14.81
CA VAL A 290 4.19 15.65 16.27
C VAL A 290 4.54 17.00 16.89
N GLU A 291 5.49 17.74 16.32
CA GLU A 291 5.96 19.04 16.82
C GLU A 291 4.85 20.12 16.76
N THR A 292 3.98 20.06 15.74
CA THR A 292 2.86 21.01 15.59
C THR A 292 1.57 20.54 16.27
N GLY A 293 1.50 19.28 16.73
CA GLY A 293 0.29 18.65 17.25
C GLY A 293 -0.79 18.38 16.20
N THR A 294 -0.50 18.55 14.90
CA THR A 294 -1.44 18.34 13.79
C THR A 294 -0.79 17.51 12.69
N MET A 295 -1.24 16.27 12.52
CA MET A 295 -0.73 15.40 11.45
C MET A 295 -1.15 15.90 10.06
N PRO A 296 -0.26 15.84 9.05
CA PRO A 296 -0.64 16.10 7.65
C PRO A 296 -1.80 15.19 7.22
N PRO A 297 -2.71 15.65 6.34
CA PRO A 297 -3.91 14.88 5.97
C PRO A 297 -3.65 13.44 5.54
N ALA A 298 -2.69 13.22 4.63
CA ALA A 298 -2.32 11.87 4.18
C ALA A 298 -1.78 10.99 5.32
N LEU A 299 -1.10 11.57 6.31
CA LEU A 299 -0.62 10.83 7.47
C LEU A 299 -1.74 10.57 8.47
N GLN A 300 -2.64 11.52 8.67
CA GLN A 300 -3.85 11.35 9.48
C GLN A 300 -4.73 10.22 8.93
N HIS A 301 -4.85 10.11 7.60
CA HIS A 301 -5.52 9.00 6.93
C HIS A 301 -4.82 7.65 7.17
N ALA A 302 -3.49 7.64 7.23
CA ALA A 302 -2.67 6.47 7.57
C ALA A 302 -2.76 6.05 9.06
N ARG A 303 -3.55 6.74 9.90
CA ARG A 303 -3.76 6.34 11.29
C ARG A 303 -4.48 4.99 11.34
N VAL A 304 -3.92 4.04 12.08
CA VAL A 304 -4.52 2.72 12.28
C VAL A 304 -5.80 2.86 13.12
N ARG A 305 -6.89 2.26 12.61
CA ARG A 305 -8.21 2.22 13.24
C ARG A 305 -8.51 0.80 13.72
N PRO A 306 -8.33 0.49 15.02
CA PRO A 306 -8.50 -0.86 15.56
C PRO A 306 -9.83 -1.52 15.19
N GLU A 307 -10.91 -0.74 15.21
CA GLU A 307 -12.28 -1.17 14.90
C GLU A 307 -12.49 -1.63 13.45
N ARG A 308 -11.52 -1.37 12.56
CA ARG A 308 -11.53 -1.77 11.15
C ARG A 308 -10.56 -2.89 10.82
N LEU A 309 -9.71 -3.31 11.76
CA LEU A 309 -8.68 -4.34 11.53
C LEU A 309 -9.29 -5.72 11.23
N GLY A 310 -8.53 -6.53 10.49
CA GLY A 310 -8.93 -7.90 10.11
C GLY A 310 -9.79 -7.97 8.84
N LEU A 311 -10.17 -6.83 8.26
CA LEU A 311 -10.85 -6.79 6.97
C LEU A 311 -9.84 -6.80 5.81
N PRO A 312 -10.15 -7.45 4.66
CA PRO A 312 -9.21 -7.65 3.56
C PRO A 312 -8.57 -6.37 2.99
N LEU A 313 -9.30 -5.26 2.98
CA LEU A 313 -8.88 -3.99 2.39
C LEU A 313 -8.65 -2.89 3.45
N THR A 314 -8.39 -3.29 4.70
CA THR A 314 -8.13 -2.32 5.78
C THR A 314 -6.98 -1.39 5.41
N GLY A 315 -7.20 -0.08 5.56
CA GLY A 315 -6.20 0.95 5.26
C GLY A 315 -5.98 1.21 3.77
N LYS A 316 -6.82 0.64 2.90
CA LYS A 316 -6.78 0.86 1.45
C LYS A 316 -7.75 1.95 1.02
N THR A 317 -7.34 2.80 0.10
CA THR A 317 -8.19 3.82 -0.51
C THR A 317 -8.66 3.40 -1.89
N ALA A 318 -9.97 3.41 -2.13
CA ALA A 318 -10.56 3.16 -3.44
C ALA A 318 -11.23 4.41 -4.03
N VAL A 319 -10.84 4.77 -5.26
CA VAL A 319 -11.47 5.83 -6.05
C VAL A 319 -12.44 5.20 -7.04
N ILE A 320 -13.71 5.58 -7.00
CA ILE A 320 -14.76 4.98 -7.84
C ILE A 320 -15.44 6.08 -8.66
N THR A 321 -15.37 5.96 -9.98
CA THR A 321 -16.07 6.87 -10.89
C THR A 321 -17.49 6.39 -11.21
N GLY A 322 -18.43 7.30 -11.35
CA GLY A 322 -19.85 6.95 -11.49
C GLY A 322 -20.41 6.33 -10.21
N ALA A 323 -19.90 6.74 -9.05
CA ALA A 323 -20.26 6.19 -7.75
C ALA A 323 -21.66 6.61 -7.28
N GLY A 324 -22.31 7.58 -7.94
CA GLY A 324 -23.57 8.13 -7.49
C GLY A 324 -24.76 7.18 -7.61
N SER A 325 -24.66 6.12 -8.42
CA SER A 325 -25.77 5.18 -8.64
C SER A 325 -25.31 3.79 -9.13
N GLY A 326 -26.25 2.85 -9.24
CA GLY A 326 -26.04 1.54 -9.88
C GLY A 326 -24.81 0.79 -9.37
N ILE A 327 -24.03 0.23 -10.31
CA ILE A 327 -22.84 -0.59 -10.01
C ILE A 327 -21.82 0.21 -9.20
N GLY A 328 -21.62 1.50 -9.50
CA GLY A 328 -20.64 2.32 -8.78
C GLY A 328 -21.01 2.51 -7.31
N ARG A 329 -22.28 2.80 -7.02
CA ARG A 329 -22.79 2.90 -5.64
C ARG A 329 -22.66 1.57 -4.90
N ALA A 330 -23.12 0.48 -5.50
CA ALA A 330 -23.01 -0.86 -4.91
C ALA A 330 -21.55 -1.25 -4.64
N THR A 331 -20.64 -0.91 -5.56
CA THR A 331 -19.20 -1.16 -5.41
C THR A 331 -18.60 -0.36 -4.26
N ALA A 332 -19.00 0.90 -4.09
CA ALA A 332 -18.53 1.75 -2.99
C ALA A 332 -18.92 1.15 -1.62
N LEU A 333 -20.19 0.77 -1.48
CA LEU A 333 -20.69 0.14 -0.25
C LEU A 333 -19.99 -1.19 0.01
N ARG A 334 -19.84 -2.03 -1.01
CA ARG A 334 -19.22 -3.34 -0.84
C ARG A 334 -17.74 -3.27 -0.48
N LEU A 335 -16.97 -2.38 -1.11
CA LEU A 335 -15.56 -2.16 -0.77
C LEU A 335 -15.41 -1.59 0.65
N ALA A 336 -16.34 -0.74 1.10
CA ALA A 336 -16.37 -0.23 2.47
C ALA A 336 -16.58 -1.35 3.50
N GLU A 337 -17.49 -2.28 3.24
CA GLU A 337 -17.75 -3.43 4.12
C GLU A 337 -16.51 -4.30 4.32
N ILE A 338 -15.64 -4.42 3.30
CA ILE A 338 -14.42 -5.23 3.36
C ILE A 338 -13.15 -4.43 3.70
N GLY A 339 -13.29 -3.20 4.19
CA GLY A 339 -12.19 -2.49 4.85
C GLY A 339 -11.72 -1.20 4.19
N ALA A 340 -12.09 -0.93 2.94
CA ALA A 340 -11.57 0.21 2.19
C ALA A 340 -12.19 1.54 2.65
N ASP A 341 -11.46 2.63 2.46
CA ASP A 341 -11.93 4.02 2.50
C ASP A 341 -12.19 4.52 1.07
N LEU A 342 -13.19 5.39 0.88
CA LEU A 342 -13.82 5.61 -0.43
C LEU A 342 -13.74 7.05 -0.91
N VAL A 343 -13.33 7.25 -2.16
CA VAL A 343 -13.57 8.51 -2.89
C VAL A 343 -14.68 8.24 -3.92
N CYS A 344 -15.89 8.68 -3.59
CA CYS A 344 -17.08 8.57 -4.44
C CYS A 344 -17.08 9.71 -5.46
N VAL A 345 -16.81 9.39 -6.73
CA VAL A 345 -16.69 10.37 -7.80
C VAL A 345 -17.88 10.25 -8.74
N ASP A 346 -18.56 11.36 -9.00
CA ASP A 346 -19.66 11.43 -9.96
C ASP A 346 -19.79 12.83 -10.56
N ILE A 347 -20.47 12.96 -11.70
CA ILE A 347 -20.82 14.27 -12.25
C ILE A 347 -21.97 14.91 -11.45
N ASN A 348 -22.82 14.09 -10.83
CA ASN A 348 -23.85 14.49 -9.89
C ASN A 348 -23.30 14.50 -8.45
N GLU A 349 -23.00 15.69 -7.95
CA GLU A 349 -22.45 15.92 -6.62
C GLU A 349 -23.32 15.36 -5.49
N GLN A 350 -24.64 15.57 -5.56
CA GLN A 350 -25.56 15.10 -4.53
C GLN A 350 -25.60 13.57 -4.48
N ALA A 351 -25.66 12.90 -5.63
CA ALA A 351 -25.68 11.44 -5.70
C ALA A 351 -24.36 10.82 -5.18
N ALA A 352 -23.22 11.49 -5.43
CA ALA A 352 -21.93 11.09 -4.87
C ALA A 352 -21.89 11.25 -3.34
N GLU A 353 -22.42 12.37 -2.82
CA GLU A 353 -22.49 12.62 -1.37
C GLU A 353 -23.41 11.62 -0.67
N GLU A 354 -24.60 11.34 -1.20
CA GLU A 354 -25.50 10.30 -0.66
C GLU A 354 -24.80 8.93 -0.53
N THR A 355 -23.93 8.61 -1.49
CA THR A 355 -23.17 7.36 -1.46
C THR A 355 -22.08 7.41 -0.39
N ALA A 356 -21.36 8.53 -0.29
CA ALA A 356 -20.34 8.74 0.74
C ALA A 356 -20.94 8.78 2.16
N GLU A 357 -22.15 9.30 2.35
CA GLU A 357 -22.90 9.23 3.61
C GLU A 357 -23.17 7.79 4.01
N LYS A 358 -23.74 6.97 3.13
CA LYS A 358 -23.98 5.54 3.39
C LYS A 358 -22.70 4.76 3.70
N VAL A 359 -21.59 5.08 3.03
CA VAL A 359 -20.29 4.50 3.36
C VAL A 359 -19.83 4.92 4.76
N ARG A 360 -19.99 6.19 5.13
CA ARG A 360 -19.66 6.66 6.50
C ARG A 360 -20.53 5.99 7.57
N GLU A 361 -21.80 5.72 7.29
CA GLU A 361 -22.69 4.99 8.19
C GLU A 361 -22.18 3.56 8.49
N SER A 362 -21.42 2.95 7.57
CA SER A 362 -20.74 1.66 7.77
C SER A 362 -19.41 1.74 8.57
N GLY A 363 -18.99 2.94 8.98
CA GLY A 363 -17.76 3.19 9.74
C GLY A 363 -16.49 3.38 8.90
N ALA A 364 -16.57 3.33 7.57
CA ALA A 364 -15.46 3.68 6.69
C ALA A 364 -15.36 5.21 6.51
N ASN A 365 -14.17 5.71 6.15
CA ASN A 365 -14.06 7.08 5.70
C ASN A 365 -14.54 7.18 4.25
N ALA A 366 -15.24 8.26 3.92
CA ALA A 366 -15.61 8.55 2.55
C ALA A 366 -15.62 10.03 2.23
N TRP A 367 -15.31 10.34 0.97
CA TRP A 367 -15.34 11.68 0.40
C TRP A 367 -16.12 11.66 -0.91
N SER A 368 -16.95 12.66 -1.15
CA SER A 368 -17.59 12.88 -2.44
C SER A 368 -16.82 13.89 -3.29
N ARG A 369 -16.77 13.67 -4.60
CA ARG A 369 -16.12 14.60 -5.55
C ARG A 369 -16.94 14.73 -6.83
N LYS A 370 -17.35 15.96 -7.14
CA LYS A 370 -17.98 16.30 -8.41
C LYS A 370 -16.93 16.37 -9.53
N VAL A 371 -16.92 15.39 -10.43
CA VAL A 371 -15.94 15.31 -11.52
C VAL A 371 -16.59 14.81 -12.80
N ASP A 372 -16.44 15.57 -13.88
CA ASP A 372 -16.65 15.07 -15.24
C ASP A 372 -15.42 14.25 -15.65
N VAL A 373 -15.58 12.93 -15.71
CA VAL A 373 -14.50 12.01 -16.11
C VAL A 373 -13.98 12.28 -17.52
N GLY A 374 -14.80 12.88 -18.39
CA GLY A 374 -14.40 13.28 -19.74
C GLY A 374 -13.50 14.52 -19.79
N SER A 375 -13.22 15.16 -18.65
CA SER A 375 -12.34 16.32 -18.55
C SER A 375 -11.00 15.93 -17.93
N ALA A 376 -9.96 15.91 -18.76
CA ALA A 376 -8.59 15.65 -18.32
C ALA A 376 -8.14 16.55 -17.15
N ALA A 377 -8.50 17.84 -17.21
CA ALA A 377 -8.15 18.81 -16.17
C ALA A 377 -8.88 18.52 -14.85
N ALA A 378 -10.14 18.07 -14.90
CA ALA A 378 -10.89 17.72 -13.70
C ALA A 378 -10.33 16.45 -13.05
N MET A 379 -10.03 15.43 -13.85
CA MET A 379 -9.40 14.19 -13.38
C MET A 379 -8.00 14.44 -12.80
N GLN A 380 -7.21 15.35 -13.39
CA GLN A 380 -5.90 15.71 -12.83
C GLN A 380 -6.01 16.43 -11.48
N LYS A 381 -7.01 17.31 -11.31
CA LYS A 381 -7.30 17.94 -10.01
C LYS A 381 -7.70 16.91 -8.96
N LEU A 382 -8.51 15.92 -9.35
CA LEU A 382 -8.89 14.81 -8.47
C LEU A 382 -7.67 13.99 -8.03
N ALA A 383 -6.81 13.57 -8.96
CA ALA A 383 -5.62 12.78 -8.63
C ALA A 383 -4.68 13.52 -7.65
N LYS A 384 -4.41 14.81 -7.91
CA LYS A 384 -3.63 15.66 -7.00
C LYS A 384 -4.26 15.81 -5.61
N TRP A 385 -5.59 15.90 -5.58
CA TRP A 385 -6.32 15.98 -4.31
C TRP A 385 -6.19 14.68 -3.52
N VAL A 386 -6.35 13.51 -4.17
CA VAL A 386 -6.14 12.19 -3.55
C VAL A 386 -4.72 12.06 -3.02
N GLU A 387 -3.72 12.47 -3.80
CA GLU A 387 -2.31 12.47 -3.38
C GLU A 387 -2.10 13.27 -2.09
N LYS A 388 -2.60 14.51 -2.08
CA LYS A 388 -2.40 15.43 -0.97
C LYS A 388 -3.14 14.98 0.30
N GLU A 389 -4.40 14.58 0.16
CA GLU A 389 -5.26 14.32 1.32
C GLU A 389 -5.17 12.88 1.83
N LEU A 390 -4.90 11.91 0.95
CA LEU A 390 -4.96 10.47 1.26
C LEU A 390 -3.63 9.75 0.99
N GLY A 391 -2.68 10.40 0.31
CA GLY A 391 -1.38 9.85 -0.05
C GLY A 391 -1.38 9.19 -1.43
N CYS A 392 -2.17 8.12 -1.60
CA CYS A 392 -2.30 7.42 -2.88
C CYS A 392 -3.65 6.71 -2.95
N ALA A 393 -4.15 6.45 -4.16
CA ALA A 393 -5.19 5.45 -4.36
C ALA A 393 -4.54 4.06 -4.42
N ASP A 394 -5.05 3.09 -3.67
CA ASP A 394 -4.68 1.67 -3.82
C ASP A 394 -5.55 0.99 -4.88
N ILE A 395 -6.80 1.45 -5.03
CA ILE A 395 -7.79 0.85 -5.93
C ILE A 395 -8.44 1.96 -6.77
N VAL A 396 -8.59 1.72 -8.06
CA VAL A 396 -9.28 2.64 -8.98
C VAL A 396 -10.33 1.87 -9.75
N VAL A 397 -11.60 2.22 -9.59
CA VAL A 397 -12.70 1.62 -10.33
C VAL A 397 -13.20 2.64 -11.37
N ASN A 398 -12.76 2.44 -12.61
CA ASN A 398 -13.24 3.19 -13.77
C ASN A 398 -14.58 2.59 -14.20
N ASN A 399 -15.66 3.06 -13.58
CA ASN A 399 -17.02 2.58 -13.78
C ASN A 399 -17.93 3.57 -14.53
N ALA A 400 -17.66 4.88 -14.47
CA ALA A 400 -18.48 5.88 -15.15
C ALA A 400 -18.69 5.54 -16.63
N GLY A 401 -19.94 5.60 -17.08
CA GLY A 401 -20.29 5.28 -18.45
C GLY A 401 -21.72 5.69 -18.82
N ILE A 402 -21.94 5.87 -20.11
CA ILE A 402 -23.26 6.16 -20.70
C ILE A 402 -23.59 5.15 -21.79
N GLY A 403 -24.89 4.87 -21.92
CA GLY A 403 -25.44 4.02 -22.97
C GLY A 403 -25.75 4.81 -24.25
N MET A 404 -25.62 4.14 -25.39
CA MET A 404 -26.04 4.67 -26.69
C MET A 404 -26.50 3.54 -27.60
N ALA A 405 -27.69 3.71 -28.17
CA ALA A 405 -28.24 2.82 -29.17
C ALA A 405 -28.54 3.60 -30.46
N GLY A 406 -28.30 2.97 -31.60
CA GLY A 406 -28.39 3.57 -32.93
C GLY A 406 -27.47 2.84 -33.90
N GLY A 407 -27.89 2.73 -35.17
CA GLY A 407 -26.98 2.31 -36.23
C GLY A 407 -25.90 3.37 -36.48
N VAL A 408 -24.82 3.00 -37.16
CA VAL A 408 -23.77 3.97 -37.54
C VAL A 408 -24.35 5.11 -38.38
N LEU A 409 -25.33 4.83 -39.24
CA LEU A 409 -25.98 5.84 -40.07
C LEU A 409 -26.88 6.81 -39.28
N ASP A 410 -27.29 6.42 -38.07
CA ASP A 410 -28.17 7.22 -37.21
C ASP A 410 -27.38 8.03 -36.16
N THR A 411 -26.10 7.74 -35.98
CA THR A 411 -25.23 8.38 -34.97
C THR A 411 -24.42 9.51 -35.60
N THR A 412 -24.46 10.69 -34.97
CA THR A 412 -23.69 11.86 -35.40
C THR A 412 -22.29 11.86 -34.80
N THR A 413 -21.38 12.68 -35.34
CA THR A 413 -20.07 12.90 -34.71
C THR A 413 -20.19 13.35 -33.26
N LYS A 414 -21.20 14.16 -32.92
CA LYS A 414 -21.43 14.61 -31.53
C LYS A 414 -21.79 13.44 -30.61
N ASP A 415 -22.53 12.47 -31.12
CA ASP A 415 -22.88 11.25 -30.37
C ASP A 415 -21.62 10.42 -30.08
N TRP A 416 -20.78 10.22 -31.10
CA TRP A 416 -19.49 9.57 -30.95
C TRP A 416 -18.56 10.31 -30.00
N ASP A 417 -18.45 11.63 -30.11
CA ASP A 417 -17.65 12.45 -29.20
C ASP A 417 -18.15 12.30 -27.76
N ARG A 418 -19.46 12.37 -27.54
CA ARG A 418 -20.07 12.24 -26.21
C ARG A 418 -19.76 10.88 -25.57
N ILE A 419 -20.01 9.78 -26.30
CA ILE A 419 -19.81 8.44 -25.74
C ILE A 419 -18.34 8.10 -25.54
N LEU A 420 -17.47 8.45 -26.49
CA LEU A 420 -16.04 8.18 -26.35
C LEU A 420 -15.41 9.06 -25.26
N LYS A 421 -15.86 10.30 -25.10
CA LYS A 421 -15.40 11.20 -24.04
C LYS A 421 -15.66 10.62 -22.64
N VAL A 422 -16.81 9.96 -22.42
CA VAL A 422 -17.11 9.36 -21.12
C VAL A 422 -16.55 7.93 -21.02
N ASN A 423 -16.97 7.02 -21.91
CA ASN A 423 -16.72 5.58 -21.77
C ASN A 423 -15.27 5.19 -22.03
N LEU A 424 -14.53 5.95 -22.84
CA LEU A 424 -13.14 5.64 -23.19
C LEU A 424 -12.17 6.62 -22.56
N TRP A 425 -12.29 7.92 -22.85
CA TRP A 425 -11.40 8.93 -22.30
C TRP A 425 -11.47 9.02 -20.77
N GLY A 426 -12.64 8.84 -20.17
CA GLY A 426 -12.78 8.74 -18.71
C GLY A 426 -11.93 7.61 -18.11
N VAL A 427 -11.94 6.44 -18.75
CA VAL A 427 -11.11 5.28 -18.36
C VAL A 427 -9.63 5.58 -18.57
N ILE A 428 -9.26 6.14 -19.73
CA ILE A 428 -7.86 6.53 -20.02
C ILE A 428 -7.33 7.50 -18.97
N HIS A 429 -8.12 8.53 -18.63
CA HIS A 429 -7.72 9.51 -17.61
C HIS A 429 -7.55 8.87 -16.24
N GLY A 430 -8.53 8.08 -15.79
CA GLY A 430 -8.44 7.38 -14.51
C GLY A 430 -7.24 6.43 -14.45
N SER A 431 -7.13 5.51 -15.42
CA SER A 431 -6.02 4.55 -15.46
C SER A 431 -4.65 5.22 -15.54
N ARG A 432 -4.47 6.23 -16.41
CA ARG A 432 -3.17 6.88 -16.58
C ARG A 432 -2.75 7.69 -15.36
N LEU A 433 -3.66 8.52 -14.82
CA LEU A 433 -3.32 9.44 -13.74
C LEU A 433 -3.08 8.69 -12.42
N PHE A 434 -3.98 7.78 -12.06
CA PHE A 434 -3.83 7.02 -10.83
C PHE A 434 -2.79 5.90 -10.95
N GLY A 435 -2.60 5.32 -12.14
CA GLY A 435 -1.49 4.40 -12.41
C GLY A 435 -0.14 5.09 -12.22
N GLN A 436 0.05 6.28 -12.79
CA GLN A 436 1.27 7.07 -12.56
C GLN A 436 1.44 7.42 -11.08
N GLN A 437 0.36 7.82 -10.41
CA GLN A 437 0.39 8.12 -8.97
C GLN A 437 0.85 6.90 -8.15
N MET A 438 0.35 5.70 -8.44
CA MET A 438 0.78 4.45 -7.79
C MET A 438 2.26 4.17 -8.03
N VAL A 439 2.74 4.37 -9.27
CA VAL A 439 4.17 4.21 -9.61
C VAL A 439 5.04 5.19 -8.82
N ASP A 440 4.71 6.49 -8.84
CA ASP A 440 5.48 7.54 -8.15
C ASP A 440 5.47 7.37 -6.63
N ALA A 441 4.36 6.84 -6.08
CA ALA A 441 4.20 6.55 -4.67
C ALA A 441 4.86 5.23 -4.24
N HIS A 442 5.32 4.40 -5.19
CA HIS A 442 5.67 2.99 -4.95
C HIS A 442 4.56 2.28 -4.19
N CYS A 443 3.32 2.44 -4.65
CA CYS A 443 2.13 1.83 -4.08
C CYS A 443 1.71 0.68 -5.01
N ALA A 444 1.74 -0.54 -4.50
CA ALA A 444 1.09 -1.67 -5.18
C ALA A 444 -0.43 -1.43 -5.14
N GLY A 445 -1.14 -1.79 -6.21
CA GLY A 445 -2.54 -1.41 -6.33
C GLY A 445 -3.31 -2.20 -7.38
N HIS A 446 -4.53 -1.74 -7.65
CA HIS A 446 -5.42 -2.39 -8.60
C HIS A 446 -6.31 -1.40 -9.36
N ILE A 447 -6.25 -1.44 -10.69
CA ILE A 447 -7.15 -0.69 -11.58
C ILE A 447 -8.21 -1.64 -12.15
N VAL A 448 -9.47 -1.35 -11.89
CA VAL A 448 -10.63 -2.08 -12.42
C VAL A 448 -11.31 -1.23 -13.47
N ASN A 449 -11.37 -1.72 -14.70
CA ASN A 449 -12.07 -1.06 -15.79
C ASN A 449 -13.38 -1.80 -16.09
N VAL A 450 -14.51 -1.12 -15.90
CA VAL A 450 -15.84 -1.70 -16.15
C VAL A 450 -16.17 -1.54 -17.64
N ALA A 451 -15.89 -2.60 -18.39
CA ALA A 451 -16.23 -2.74 -19.79
C ALA A 451 -17.71 -3.19 -19.94
N SER A 452 -17.97 -4.24 -20.72
CA SER A 452 -19.28 -4.89 -20.88
C SER A 452 -19.11 -6.18 -21.69
N ALA A 453 -20.05 -7.13 -21.59
CA ALA A 453 -20.17 -8.25 -22.52
C ALA A 453 -20.30 -7.78 -23.99
N ALA A 454 -20.85 -6.58 -24.22
CA ALA A 454 -20.95 -5.94 -25.53
C ALA A 454 -19.57 -5.65 -26.18
N ALA A 455 -18.48 -5.75 -25.43
CA ALA A 455 -17.11 -5.64 -25.92
C ALA A 455 -16.68 -6.83 -26.80
N PHE A 456 -17.35 -7.98 -26.67
CA PHE A 456 -16.89 -9.23 -27.28
C PHE A 456 -17.52 -9.53 -28.64
N GLY A 457 -18.67 -8.94 -28.98
CA GLY A 457 -19.42 -9.27 -30.18
C GLY A 457 -20.08 -8.06 -30.84
N PRO A 458 -20.25 -8.08 -32.18
CA PRO A 458 -20.94 -7.02 -32.89
C PRO A 458 -22.44 -7.00 -32.58
N ASN A 459 -23.03 -5.81 -32.56
CA ASN A 459 -24.47 -5.59 -32.49
C ASN A 459 -24.85 -4.41 -33.39
N ARG A 460 -25.76 -4.63 -34.35
CA ARG A 460 -26.14 -3.65 -35.38
C ARG A 460 -26.76 -2.35 -34.83
N LYS A 461 -27.25 -2.33 -33.59
CA LYS A 461 -27.85 -1.16 -32.93
C LYS A 461 -26.99 -0.58 -31.81
N LEU A 462 -25.81 -1.15 -31.52
CA LEU A 462 -24.93 -0.67 -30.44
C LEU A 462 -23.52 -0.35 -30.95
N ALA A 463 -23.38 0.09 -32.20
CA ALA A 463 -22.06 0.26 -32.83
C ALA A 463 -21.12 1.15 -31.97
N ALA A 464 -21.56 2.35 -31.61
CA ALA A 464 -20.74 3.26 -30.80
C ALA A 464 -20.45 2.71 -29.39
N TYR A 465 -21.47 2.12 -28.74
CA TYR A 465 -21.33 1.55 -27.40
C TYR A 465 -20.39 0.34 -27.37
N SER A 466 -20.62 -0.67 -28.23
CA SER A 466 -19.76 -1.84 -28.39
C SER A 466 -18.33 -1.45 -28.74
N THR A 467 -18.11 -0.49 -29.64
CA THR A 467 -16.77 0.02 -29.95
C THR A 467 -16.10 0.61 -28.71
N SER A 468 -16.80 1.46 -27.94
CA SER A 468 -16.24 2.04 -26.73
C SER A 468 -15.84 0.98 -25.70
N LYS A 469 -16.68 -0.04 -25.48
CA LYS A 469 -16.42 -1.11 -24.50
C LYS A 469 -15.36 -2.11 -24.98
N ALA A 470 -15.27 -2.37 -26.29
CA ALA A 470 -14.17 -3.14 -26.89
C ALA A 470 -12.82 -2.42 -26.75
N ALA A 471 -12.81 -1.09 -26.95
CA ALA A 471 -11.62 -0.26 -26.74
C ALA A 471 -11.17 -0.30 -25.28
N VAL A 472 -12.09 -0.16 -24.32
CA VAL A 472 -11.78 -0.32 -22.88
C VAL A 472 -11.22 -1.69 -22.57
N HIS A 473 -11.81 -2.77 -23.10
CA HIS A 473 -11.31 -4.12 -22.87
C HIS A 473 -9.86 -4.30 -23.35
N MET A 474 -9.56 -3.88 -24.59
CA MET A 474 -8.20 -3.98 -25.14
C MET A 474 -7.21 -3.08 -24.39
N LEU A 475 -7.60 -1.84 -24.08
CA LEU A 475 -6.79 -0.93 -23.25
C LEU A 475 -6.43 -1.58 -21.92
N THR A 476 -7.37 -2.28 -21.30
CA THR A 476 -7.18 -2.94 -20.01
C THR A 476 -6.16 -4.07 -20.10
N GLU A 477 -6.20 -4.89 -21.15
CA GLU A 477 -5.21 -5.94 -21.39
C GLU A 477 -3.80 -5.36 -21.62
N CYS A 478 -3.69 -4.24 -22.35
CA CYS A 478 -2.42 -3.53 -22.54
C CYS A 478 -1.87 -2.98 -21.21
N LEU A 479 -2.71 -2.27 -20.44
CA LEU A 479 -2.33 -1.72 -19.14
C LEU A 479 -1.92 -2.81 -18.15
N ARG A 480 -2.58 -3.97 -18.19
CA ARG A 480 -2.19 -5.11 -17.35
C ARG A 480 -0.76 -5.57 -17.63
N ALA A 481 -0.37 -5.62 -18.90
CA ALA A 481 0.97 -6.01 -19.29
C ALA A 481 2.01 -4.94 -18.92
N GLU A 482 1.69 -3.67 -19.14
CA GLU A 482 2.56 -2.53 -18.83
C GLU A 482 2.78 -2.36 -17.33
N LEU A 483 1.72 -2.40 -16.52
CA LEU A 483 1.78 -2.06 -15.11
C LEU A 483 2.19 -3.21 -14.19
N ALA A 484 2.38 -4.42 -14.75
CA ALA A 484 2.75 -5.62 -14.00
C ALA A 484 4.10 -5.49 -13.28
N GLU A 485 5.07 -4.76 -13.86
CA GLU A 485 6.39 -4.58 -13.24
C GLU A 485 6.36 -3.74 -11.94
N TYR A 486 5.28 -2.97 -11.76
CA TYR A 486 5.05 -2.10 -10.59
C TYR A 486 4.12 -2.73 -9.53
N ASP A 487 3.73 -4.00 -9.69
CA ASP A 487 2.71 -4.71 -8.89
C ASP A 487 1.36 -3.99 -8.86
N ILE A 488 0.98 -3.41 -10.00
CA ILE A 488 -0.35 -2.84 -10.18
C ILE A 488 -1.17 -3.82 -11.04
N GLY A 489 -2.16 -4.44 -10.41
CA GLY A 489 -3.12 -5.30 -11.09
C GLY A 489 -4.06 -4.49 -11.97
N VAL A 490 -4.47 -5.04 -13.11
CA VAL A 490 -5.49 -4.44 -13.95
C VAL A 490 -6.51 -5.48 -14.40
N THR A 491 -7.79 -5.28 -14.09
CA THR A 491 -8.89 -6.20 -14.44
C THR A 491 -9.90 -5.55 -15.37
N SER A 492 -10.27 -6.27 -16.43
CA SER A 492 -11.43 -5.93 -17.27
C SER A 492 -12.67 -6.63 -16.73
N VAL A 493 -13.60 -5.88 -16.12
CA VAL A 493 -14.89 -6.42 -15.68
C VAL A 493 -15.90 -6.25 -16.81
N CYS A 494 -16.53 -7.36 -17.23
CA CYS A 494 -17.44 -7.40 -18.37
C CYS A 494 -18.81 -7.97 -17.94
N PRO A 495 -19.71 -7.13 -17.41
CA PRO A 495 -21.09 -7.52 -17.15
C PRO A 495 -21.91 -7.53 -18.46
N GLY A 496 -22.87 -8.43 -18.60
CA GLY A 496 -23.94 -8.25 -19.58
C GLY A 496 -25.17 -7.60 -18.96
N PHE A 497 -26.31 -8.29 -18.89
CA PHE A 497 -27.58 -7.65 -18.52
C PHE A 497 -27.68 -7.45 -17.00
N VAL A 498 -27.54 -6.20 -16.58
CA VAL A 498 -27.62 -5.78 -15.17
C VAL A 498 -28.67 -4.69 -15.02
N ALA A 499 -29.65 -4.88 -14.14
CA ALA A 499 -30.68 -3.88 -13.84
C ALA A 499 -30.05 -2.63 -13.20
N THR A 500 -29.76 -1.62 -14.02
CA THR A 500 -29.18 -0.33 -13.61
C THR A 500 -29.92 0.79 -14.31
N GLY A 501 -29.78 2.02 -13.81
CA GLY A 501 -30.31 3.21 -14.49
C GLY A 501 -29.65 3.52 -15.85
N ILE A 502 -28.73 2.70 -16.37
CA ILE A 502 -28.12 2.95 -17.68
C ILE A 502 -29.15 2.87 -18.81
N ALA A 503 -30.13 1.97 -18.71
CA ALA A 503 -31.21 1.85 -19.68
C ALA A 503 -32.06 3.13 -19.71
N GLN A 504 -32.40 3.66 -18.53
CA GLN A 504 -33.13 4.92 -18.36
C GLN A 504 -32.35 6.17 -18.80
N ASN A 505 -31.03 6.07 -18.99
CA ASN A 505 -30.20 7.19 -19.44
C ASN A 505 -29.59 6.96 -20.83
N THR A 506 -30.00 5.90 -21.53
CA THR A 506 -29.50 5.58 -22.87
C THR A 506 -30.06 6.57 -23.89
N VAL A 507 -29.17 7.11 -24.72
CA VAL A 507 -29.53 7.91 -25.88
C VAL A 507 -29.82 6.98 -27.05
N TYR A 508 -31.02 7.09 -27.62
CA TYR A 508 -31.38 6.38 -28.85
C TYR A 508 -31.28 7.35 -30.03
N ALA A 509 -30.16 7.29 -30.75
CA ALA A 509 -29.86 8.20 -31.85
C ALA A 509 -30.84 8.01 -33.02
N GLY A 510 -31.22 9.13 -33.64
CA GLY A 510 -32.18 9.14 -34.75
C GLY A 510 -33.67 9.11 -34.36
N LEU A 511 -34.00 9.15 -33.07
CA LEU A 511 -35.39 9.19 -32.56
C LEU A 511 -35.73 10.53 -31.88
N SER A 512 -37.00 10.92 -31.94
CA SER A 512 -37.54 12.07 -31.19
C SER A 512 -37.52 11.83 -29.67
N GLU A 513 -37.59 12.88 -28.85
CA GLU A 513 -37.52 12.74 -27.38
C GLU A 513 -38.62 11.83 -26.79
N GLU A 514 -39.84 11.88 -27.36
CA GLU A 514 -40.96 11.02 -26.98
C GLU A 514 -40.68 9.54 -27.30
N GLU A 515 -40.21 9.24 -28.51
CA GLU A 515 -39.84 7.88 -28.93
C GLU A 515 -38.66 7.34 -28.11
N GLN A 516 -37.70 8.19 -27.76
CA GLN A 516 -36.60 7.80 -26.88
C GLN A 516 -37.12 7.46 -25.48
N ALA A 517 -38.09 8.21 -24.95
CA ALA A 517 -38.69 7.92 -23.65
C ALA A 517 -39.39 6.56 -23.65
N GLU A 518 -40.20 6.27 -24.67
CA GLU A 518 -40.83 4.95 -24.80
C GLU A 518 -39.81 3.81 -24.90
N LYS A 519 -38.72 4.00 -25.67
CA LYS A 519 -37.65 3.00 -25.81
C LYS A 519 -36.90 2.80 -24.50
N ARG A 520 -36.65 3.87 -23.73
CA ARG A 520 -36.06 3.79 -22.39
C ARG A 520 -36.95 2.99 -21.44
N ASP A 521 -38.25 3.25 -21.40
CA ASP A 521 -39.18 2.53 -20.53
C ASP A 521 -39.29 1.04 -20.89
N LYS A 522 -39.37 0.72 -22.19
CA LYS A 522 -39.37 -0.67 -22.67
C LYS A 522 -38.06 -1.39 -22.33
N ALA A 523 -36.91 -0.75 -22.56
CA ALA A 523 -35.61 -1.30 -22.23
C ALA A 523 -35.43 -1.48 -20.73
N ASP A 524 -35.82 -0.50 -19.91
CA ASP A 524 -35.76 -0.59 -18.46
C ASP A 524 -36.64 -1.72 -17.93
N SER A 525 -37.88 -1.84 -18.42
CA SER A 525 -38.76 -2.94 -18.05
C SER A 525 -38.16 -4.30 -18.41
N LEU A 526 -37.52 -4.44 -19.56
CA LEU A 526 -36.87 -5.69 -19.96
C LEU A 526 -35.62 -5.98 -19.14
N TYR A 527 -34.82 -4.96 -18.82
CA TYR A 527 -33.69 -5.11 -17.92
C TYR A 527 -34.19 -5.54 -16.53
N GLN A 528 -35.27 -4.96 -15.99
CA GLN A 528 -35.82 -5.40 -14.71
C GLN A 528 -36.42 -6.82 -14.76
N ARG A 529 -37.03 -7.23 -15.88
CA ARG A 529 -37.64 -8.56 -16.05
C ARG A 529 -36.64 -9.68 -16.33
N HIS A 530 -35.53 -9.37 -16.99
CA HIS A 530 -34.55 -10.35 -17.46
C HIS A 530 -33.16 -10.20 -16.84
N ALA A 531 -32.91 -9.17 -16.04
CA ALA A 531 -31.68 -9.08 -15.26
C ALA A 531 -31.62 -10.26 -14.30
N THR A 532 -30.71 -11.17 -14.60
CA THR A 532 -30.35 -12.25 -13.70
C THR A 532 -29.40 -11.74 -12.60
N PHE A 533 -28.77 -10.58 -12.82
CA PHE A 533 -27.77 -9.99 -11.93
C PHE A 533 -28.14 -8.56 -11.53
N THR A 534 -27.86 -8.25 -10.27
CA THR A 534 -28.04 -6.92 -9.68
C THR A 534 -26.73 -6.12 -9.75
N PRO A 535 -26.78 -4.79 -9.50
CA PRO A 535 -25.58 -4.00 -9.28
C PRO A 535 -24.67 -4.56 -8.18
N GLU A 536 -25.25 -5.15 -7.14
CA GLU A 536 -24.56 -5.77 -6.01
C GLU A 536 -23.76 -7.02 -6.44
N ASP A 537 -24.29 -7.82 -7.37
CA ASP A 537 -23.55 -8.98 -7.91
C ASP A 537 -22.29 -8.54 -8.68
N VAL A 538 -22.40 -7.46 -9.44
CA VAL A 538 -21.23 -6.87 -10.14
C VAL A 538 -20.24 -6.29 -9.13
N ALA A 539 -20.73 -5.61 -8.09
CA ALA A 539 -19.91 -5.06 -7.02
C ALA A 539 -19.12 -6.14 -6.28
N GLU A 540 -19.77 -7.26 -5.93
CA GLU A 540 -19.11 -8.42 -5.33
C GLU A 540 -18.03 -8.97 -6.26
N ARG A 541 -18.32 -9.07 -7.57
CA ARG A 541 -17.33 -9.54 -8.54
C ARG A 541 -16.16 -8.56 -8.73
N ILE A 542 -16.40 -7.25 -8.65
CA ILE A 542 -15.34 -6.24 -8.62
C ILE A 542 -14.45 -6.44 -7.37
N CYS A 543 -15.05 -6.63 -6.20
CA CYS A 543 -14.30 -6.86 -4.96
C CYS A 543 -13.44 -8.13 -5.03
N GLN A 544 -14.00 -9.24 -5.51
CA GLN A 544 -13.24 -10.46 -5.77
C GLN A 544 -12.11 -10.24 -6.77
N SER A 545 -12.34 -9.42 -7.80
CA SER A 545 -11.33 -9.09 -8.78
C SER A 545 -10.18 -8.32 -8.13
N VAL A 546 -10.46 -7.32 -7.29
CA VAL A 546 -9.43 -6.60 -6.51
C VAL A 546 -8.55 -7.57 -5.71
N LEU A 547 -9.17 -8.55 -5.05
CA LEU A 547 -8.47 -9.51 -4.19
C LEU A 547 -7.71 -10.62 -4.95
N SER A 548 -8.18 -11.01 -6.14
CA SER A 548 -7.65 -12.17 -6.88
C SER A 548 -6.91 -11.83 -8.19
N ASN A 549 -6.98 -10.58 -8.64
CA ASN A 549 -6.28 -10.07 -9.81
C ASN A 549 -6.45 -10.90 -11.11
N PRO A 550 -7.68 -11.26 -11.53
CA PRO A 550 -7.91 -11.89 -12.82
C PRO A 550 -7.73 -10.87 -13.96
N ALA A 551 -7.26 -11.31 -15.14
CA ALA A 551 -7.22 -10.40 -16.30
C ALA A 551 -8.63 -9.96 -16.74
N ILE A 552 -9.57 -10.91 -16.76
CA ILE A 552 -10.94 -10.71 -17.20
C ILE A 552 -11.90 -11.27 -16.17
N SER A 553 -12.91 -10.49 -15.81
CA SER A 553 -13.96 -10.86 -14.88
C SER A 553 -15.32 -10.79 -15.58
N LEU A 554 -15.88 -11.95 -15.92
CA LEU A 554 -17.18 -12.06 -16.61
C LEU A 554 -18.29 -12.12 -15.57
N VAL A 555 -19.33 -11.29 -15.72
CA VAL A 555 -20.49 -11.27 -14.84
C VAL A 555 -21.73 -11.64 -15.64
N GLY A 556 -22.26 -12.82 -15.38
CA GLY A 556 -23.45 -13.35 -16.03
C GLY A 556 -23.20 -14.43 -17.10
N PRO A 557 -24.18 -15.34 -17.32
CA PRO A 557 -24.09 -16.39 -18.33
C PRO A 557 -24.06 -15.80 -19.74
N GLU A 558 -24.65 -14.63 -19.98
CA GLU A 558 -24.60 -13.97 -21.28
C GLU A 558 -23.19 -13.44 -21.59
N ALA A 559 -22.45 -12.91 -20.61
CA ALA A 559 -21.07 -12.47 -20.77
C ALA A 559 -20.16 -13.66 -21.11
N LEU A 560 -20.35 -14.78 -20.41
CA LEU A 560 -19.67 -16.05 -20.70
C LEU A 560 -19.99 -16.56 -22.11
N ALA A 561 -21.28 -16.64 -22.46
CA ALA A 561 -21.72 -17.10 -23.77
C ALA A 561 -21.20 -16.20 -24.90
N THR A 562 -21.29 -14.88 -24.75
CA THR A 562 -20.82 -13.92 -25.75
C THR A 562 -19.30 -14.01 -25.93
N ARG A 563 -18.54 -14.16 -24.83
CA ARG A 563 -17.09 -14.37 -24.91
C ARG A 563 -16.73 -15.69 -25.57
N PHE A 564 -17.46 -16.76 -25.25
CA PHE A 564 -17.23 -18.07 -25.84
C PHE A 564 -17.52 -18.07 -27.34
N VAL A 565 -18.71 -17.60 -27.75
CA VAL A 565 -19.15 -17.56 -29.15
C VAL A 565 -18.25 -16.64 -29.98
N SER A 566 -17.88 -15.46 -29.48
CA SER A 566 -16.96 -14.56 -30.20
C SER A 566 -15.57 -15.16 -30.42
N ARG A 567 -15.07 -15.94 -29.47
CA ARG A 567 -13.72 -16.53 -29.53
C ARG A 567 -13.67 -17.82 -30.36
N PHE A 568 -14.68 -18.68 -30.24
CA PHE A 568 -14.65 -20.01 -30.84
C PHE A 568 -15.60 -20.18 -32.04
N ALA A 569 -16.61 -19.32 -32.18
CA ALA A 569 -17.59 -19.36 -33.27
C ALA A 569 -17.87 -17.96 -33.86
N PRO A 570 -16.85 -17.20 -34.31
CA PRO A 570 -17.02 -15.80 -34.74
C PRO A 570 -17.98 -15.64 -35.93
N SER A 571 -18.11 -16.66 -36.79
CA SER A 571 -19.09 -16.66 -37.87
C SER A 571 -20.54 -16.69 -37.36
N VAL A 572 -20.81 -17.45 -36.29
CA VAL A 572 -22.13 -17.48 -35.62
C VAL A 572 -22.40 -16.13 -34.95
N SER A 573 -21.42 -15.57 -34.24
CA SER A 573 -21.53 -14.23 -33.65
C SER A 573 -21.93 -13.17 -34.69
N ARG A 574 -21.27 -13.17 -35.86
CA ARG A 574 -21.57 -12.24 -36.96
C ARG A 574 -22.93 -12.46 -37.60
N MET A 575 -23.42 -13.70 -37.63
CA MET A 575 -24.76 -14.01 -38.11
C MET A 575 -25.84 -13.45 -37.15
N ILE A 576 -25.69 -13.73 -35.85
CA ILE A 576 -26.62 -13.24 -34.81
C ILE A 576 -26.66 -11.70 -34.81
N ALA A 577 -25.52 -11.04 -34.99
CA ALA A 577 -25.42 -9.58 -35.02
C ALA A 577 -26.24 -8.88 -36.11
N ARG A 578 -26.69 -9.61 -37.15
CA ARG A 578 -27.56 -9.07 -38.22
C ARG A 578 -29.03 -9.00 -37.81
N LEU A 579 -29.44 -9.78 -36.81
CA LEU A 579 -30.80 -9.79 -36.29
C LEU A 579 -31.07 -8.51 -35.49
N ASP A 580 -32.29 -7.98 -35.60
CA ASP A 580 -32.75 -6.91 -34.71
C ASP A 580 -33.33 -7.58 -33.46
N ILE A 581 -32.51 -7.63 -32.42
CA ILE A 581 -32.83 -8.20 -31.10
C ILE A 581 -33.00 -7.11 -30.04
N THR A 582 -33.05 -5.85 -30.48
CA THR A 582 -33.36 -4.71 -29.61
C THR A 582 -34.86 -4.66 -29.35
N PRO A 583 -35.30 -4.38 -28.11
CA PRO A 583 -36.70 -4.19 -27.78
C PRO A 583 -37.37 -3.06 -28.54
#